data_AF-A0A1B6MT53-F1
#
_entry.id   AF-A0A1B6MT53-F1
#
_cell.length_a   1.000
_cell.length_b   1.000
_cell.length_c   1.000
_cell.angle_alpha   90.00
_cell.angle_beta   90.00
_cell.angle_gamma   90.00
#
_symmetry.space_group_name_H-M   'P 1'
#
loop_
_entity.id
_entity.type
_entity.pdbx_description
1 polymer ?
#
loop_
_entity_poly.entity_id
_entity_poly.type
_entity_poly.pdbx_seq_one_letter_code
_entity_poly.pdbx_strand_id
1 'polypeptide(L)'
;GYLMGQFFCLKYVVVYGLCGSVANFDGYVAPPPPKCVARIHLYTDMWRHFDVGFYHFIHRYIYTPLCAGQKKLLRRLLASAVCFVFVFLWHGIHLSIFIWSVLNFLGVSLVSYSTSLSNTSAFSTWQKRNLSEANYRRFTALASAPIFILGPISSFYFFSGVNTGNTYVIQLFFIGSWTGIVALLFVSYCMCQVSMEIKLWEKRRDQKLKSH
;
A
#
# COMPACT_ATOMS: atom_id res chain seq x y z
N GLY A 1 -1.99 -15.50 1.38
CA GLY A 1 -1.56 -14.11 1.17
C GLY A 1 -2.63 -13.17 1.66
N TYR A 2 -3.67 -12.90 0.85
CA TYR A 2 -4.70 -11.91 1.19
C TYR A 2 -5.39 -12.12 2.55
N LEU A 3 -5.90 -13.33 2.82
CA LEU A 3 -6.56 -13.63 4.11
C LEU A 3 -5.61 -13.52 5.31
N MET A 4 -4.33 -13.85 5.12
CA MET A 4 -3.31 -13.66 6.17
C MET A 4 -3.15 -12.16 6.49
N GLY A 5 -3.13 -11.31 5.46
CA GLY A 5 -3.13 -9.85 5.63
C GLY A 5 -4.37 -9.32 6.34
N GLN A 6 -5.56 -9.89 6.07
CA GLN A 6 -6.80 -9.52 6.78
C GLN A 6 -6.77 -9.94 8.25
N PHE A 7 -6.32 -11.16 8.53
CA PHE A 7 -6.14 -11.64 9.89
C PHE A 7 -5.15 -10.76 10.66
N PHE A 8 -4.03 -10.41 10.03
CA PHE A 8 -3.05 -9.50 10.60
C PHE A 8 -3.64 -8.11 10.90
N CYS A 9 -4.43 -7.56 9.97
CA CYS A 9 -5.17 -6.31 10.20
C CYS A 9 -6.09 -6.42 11.43
N LEU A 10 -6.88 -7.50 11.54
CA LEU A 10 -7.81 -7.68 12.65
C LEU A 10 -7.09 -7.75 14.00
N LYS A 11 -5.96 -8.48 14.05
CA LYS A 11 -5.11 -8.52 15.25
C LYS A 11 -4.69 -7.12 15.69
N TYR A 12 -4.28 -6.27 14.75
CA TYR A 12 -3.83 -4.91 15.05
C TYR A 12 -4.98 -3.96 15.40
N VAL A 13 -6.17 -4.14 14.81
CA VAL A 13 -7.38 -3.42 15.26
C VAL A 13 -7.65 -3.69 16.74
N VAL A 14 -7.56 -4.94 17.17
CA VAL A 14 -7.80 -5.32 18.58
C VAL A 14 -6.71 -4.76 19.48
N VAL A 15 -5.44 -4.99 19.16
CA VAL A 15 -4.31 -4.55 20.01
C VAL A 15 -4.24 -3.03 20.10
N TYR A 16 -4.30 -2.32 18.96
CA TYR A 16 -4.24 -0.86 18.94
C TYR A 16 -5.52 -0.22 19.48
N GLY A 17 -6.68 -0.85 19.26
CA GLY A 17 -7.94 -0.40 19.84
C GLY A 17 -7.93 -0.47 21.36
N LEU A 18 -7.41 -1.56 21.93
CA LEU A 18 -7.27 -1.71 23.39
C LEU A 18 -6.30 -0.69 23.96
N CYS A 19 -5.06 -0.63 23.46
CA CYS A 19 -4.06 0.33 23.93
C CYS A 19 -4.52 1.78 23.74
N GLY A 20 -5.18 2.09 22.61
CA GLY A 20 -5.73 3.41 22.34
C GLY A 20 -6.88 3.78 23.28
N SER A 21 -7.70 2.82 23.69
CA SER A 21 -8.78 3.06 24.68
C SER A 21 -8.21 3.38 26.06
N VAL A 22 -7.15 2.66 26.48
CA VAL A 22 -6.44 2.96 27.73
C VAL A 22 -5.79 4.35 27.67
N ALA A 23 -5.10 4.67 26.58
CA ALA A 23 -4.49 6.00 26.40
C ALA A 23 -5.53 7.14 26.44
N ASN A 24 -6.68 6.94 25.79
CA ASN A 24 -7.77 7.91 25.82
C ASN A 24 -8.38 8.07 27.22
N PHE A 25 -8.45 6.99 28.01
CA PHE A 25 -8.89 7.05 29.41
C PHE A 25 -7.95 7.92 30.26
N ASP A 26 -6.64 7.85 29.99
CA ASP A 26 -5.63 8.70 30.64
C ASP A 26 -5.53 10.12 30.03
N GLY A 27 -6.42 10.48 29.11
CA GLY A 27 -6.45 11.80 28.46
C GLY A 27 -5.46 11.99 27.31
N TYR A 28 -4.80 10.94 26.84
CA TYR A 28 -3.90 10.97 25.69
C TYR A 28 -4.63 10.61 24.40
N VAL A 29 -4.45 11.42 23.36
CA VAL A 29 -5.00 11.15 22.02
C VAL A 29 -4.09 10.17 21.28
N ALA A 30 -4.48 8.90 21.23
CA ALA A 30 -3.75 7.88 20.47
C ALA A 30 -3.99 8.00 18.95
N PRO A 31 -3.03 7.60 18.10
CA PRO A 31 -3.26 7.44 16.68
C PRO A 31 -4.41 6.46 16.39
N PRO A 32 -5.16 6.65 15.28
CA PRO A 32 -6.27 5.76 14.95
C PRO A 32 -5.78 4.34 14.61
N PRO A 33 -6.62 3.31 14.84
CA PRO A 33 -6.33 1.93 14.45
C PRO A 33 -6.22 1.79 12.91
N PRO A 34 -5.66 0.67 12.42
CA PRO A 34 -5.50 0.42 10.99
C PRO A 34 -6.80 0.57 10.22
N LYS A 35 -6.71 1.19 9.03
CA LYS A 35 -7.78 1.07 8.03
C LYS A 35 -7.82 -0.36 7.49
N CYS A 36 -9.03 -0.83 7.17
CA CYS A 36 -9.22 -2.15 6.57
C CYS A 36 -8.38 -2.31 5.30
N VAL A 37 -7.49 -3.31 5.29
CA VAL A 37 -6.58 -3.64 4.19
C VAL A 37 -7.33 -3.89 2.88
N ALA A 38 -8.56 -4.44 2.95
CA ALA A 38 -9.41 -4.67 1.76
C ALA A 38 -9.81 -3.37 1.05
N ARG A 39 -9.78 -2.23 1.76
CA ARG A 39 -10.18 -0.92 1.22
C ARG A 39 -9.01 -0.16 0.60
N ILE A 40 -7.79 -0.72 0.60
CA ILE A 40 -6.57 -0.02 0.19
C ILE A 40 -5.94 -0.75 -1.01
N HIS A 41 -6.07 -0.17 -2.20
CA HIS A 41 -5.42 -0.70 -3.41
C HIS A 41 -4.03 -0.11 -3.67
N LEU A 42 -3.74 1.08 -3.14
CA LEU A 42 -2.44 1.74 -3.32
C LEU A 42 -1.49 1.36 -2.20
N TYR A 43 -0.31 0.88 -2.58
CA TYR A 43 0.76 0.53 -1.65
C TYR A 43 1.19 1.69 -0.76
N THR A 44 1.24 2.90 -1.29
CA THR A 44 1.54 4.12 -0.52
C THR A 44 0.48 4.39 0.56
N ASP A 45 -0.79 4.13 0.25
CA ASP A 45 -1.88 4.27 1.23
C ASP A 45 -1.83 3.15 2.28
N MET A 46 -1.34 1.95 1.92
CA MET A 46 -1.18 0.84 2.87
C MET A 46 -0.21 1.22 3.98
N TRP A 47 0.97 1.70 3.61
CA TRP A 47 2.00 2.13 4.56
C TRP A 47 1.55 3.31 5.43
N ARG A 48 0.70 4.20 4.90
CA ARG A 48 0.18 5.36 5.65
C ARG A 48 -0.87 4.99 6.69
N HIS A 49 -1.72 4.00 6.42
CA HIS A 49 -2.93 3.75 7.21
C HIS A 49 -2.95 2.40 7.92
N PHE A 50 -1.95 1.54 7.74
CA PHE A 50 -1.87 0.27 8.45
C PHE A 50 -1.29 0.48 9.85
N ASP A 51 -0.02 0.88 9.95
CA ASP A 51 0.61 1.24 11.23
C ASP A 51 0.88 2.74 11.28
N VAL A 52 -0.11 3.50 11.75
CA VAL A 52 -0.09 4.96 11.71
C VAL A 52 1.04 5.52 12.60
N GLY A 53 1.25 4.93 13.77
CA GLY A 53 2.31 5.34 14.70
C GLY A 53 3.70 5.13 14.11
N PHE A 54 3.96 3.92 13.61
CA PHE A 54 5.24 3.59 12.97
C PHE A 54 5.48 4.40 11.70
N TYR A 55 4.44 4.60 10.88
CA TYR A 55 4.49 5.47 9.72
C TYR A 55 4.87 6.91 10.09
N HIS A 56 4.24 7.48 11.11
CA HIS A 56 4.57 8.83 11.57
C HIS A 56 6.02 8.96 12.04
N PHE A 57 6.53 7.96 12.75
CA PHE A 57 7.94 7.92 13.17
C PHE A 57 8.88 7.94 11.96
N ILE A 58 8.76 6.97 11.05
CA ILE A 58 9.63 6.88 9.86
C ILE A 58 9.49 8.14 9.01
N HIS A 59 8.27 8.60 8.79
CA HIS A 59 8.01 9.75 7.93
C HIS A 59 8.61 11.03 8.51
N ARG A 60 8.47 11.26 9.82
CA ARG A 60 8.96 12.47 10.49
C ARG A 60 10.48 12.49 10.66
N TYR A 61 11.07 11.36 11.05
CA TYR A 61 12.48 11.32 11.47
C TYR A 61 13.43 10.85 10.38
N ILE A 62 12.95 10.15 9.34
CA ILE A 62 13.79 9.62 8.27
C ILE A 62 13.40 10.24 6.92
N TYR A 63 12.15 10.04 6.49
CA TYR A 63 11.73 10.46 5.14
C TYR A 63 11.79 11.98 4.92
N THR A 64 11.18 12.75 5.83
CA THR A 64 11.06 14.21 5.68
C THR A 64 12.42 14.91 5.69
N PRO A 65 13.35 14.62 6.63
CA PRO A 65 14.69 15.20 6.61
C PRO A 65 15.45 14.88 5.32
N LEU A 66 15.36 13.65 4.81
CA LEU A 66 16.06 13.25 3.59
C LEU A 66 15.50 13.92 2.33
N CYS A 67 14.19 14.17 2.27
CA CYS A 67 13.57 14.85 1.13
C CYS A 67 13.85 16.37 1.10
N ALA A 68 14.07 17.00 2.26
CA ALA A 68 14.37 18.43 2.43
C ALA A 68 13.53 19.37 1.53
N GLY A 69 12.23 19.13 1.42
CA GLY A 69 11.30 19.96 0.64
C GLY A 69 11.43 19.89 -0.88
N GLN A 70 12.34 19.09 -1.45
CA GLN A 70 12.50 19.00 -2.90
C GLN A 70 11.51 18.02 -3.55
N LYS A 71 10.90 18.45 -4.66
CA LYS A 71 9.91 17.66 -5.41
C LYS A 71 10.51 16.64 -6.38
N LYS A 72 11.84 16.46 -6.41
CA LYS A 72 12.52 15.57 -7.37
C LYS A 72 12.18 14.10 -7.05
N LEU A 73 11.70 13.36 -8.06
CA LEU A 73 11.33 11.95 -7.93
C LEU A 73 12.49 11.10 -7.41
N LEU A 74 13.70 11.28 -7.96
CA LEU A 74 14.90 10.54 -7.53
C LEU A 74 15.15 10.67 -6.02
N ARG A 75 15.02 11.88 -5.47
CA ARG A 75 15.24 12.13 -4.04
C ARG A 75 14.18 11.45 -3.18
N ARG A 76 12.92 11.46 -3.63
CA ARG A 76 11.82 10.74 -2.97
C ARG A 76 12.06 9.23 -2.96
N LEU A 77 12.57 8.67 -4.06
CA LEU A 77 12.91 7.25 -4.16
C LEU A 77 14.08 6.87 -3.25
N LEU A 78 15.14 7.70 -3.20
CA LEU A 78 16.26 7.49 -2.28
C LEU A 78 15.82 7.57 -0.81
N ALA A 79 15.01 8.57 -0.46
CA ALA A 79 14.46 8.68 0.89
C ALA A 79 13.59 7.46 1.26
N SER A 80 12.75 6.99 0.34
CA SER A 80 12.00 5.74 0.51
C SER A 80 12.94 4.53 0.69
N ALA A 81 14.02 4.42 -0.08
CA ALA A 81 14.97 3.33 0.04
C ALA A 81 15.61 3.30 1.44
N VAL A 82 16.05 4.46 1.96
CA VAL A 82 16.58 4.55 3.33
C VAL A 82 15.54 4.17 4.38
N CYS A 83 14.28 4.57 4.19
CA CYS A 83 13.19 4.14 5.08
C CYS A 83 13.02 2.61 5.07
N PHE A 84 13.09 1.97 3.90
CA PHE A 84 12.97 0.52 3.81
C PHE A 84 14.20 -0.24 4.33
N VAL A 85 15.40 0.35 4.26
CA VAL A 85 16.58 -0.17 4.95
C VAL A 85 16.36 -0.14 6.46
N PHE A 86 15.85 0.96 7.01
CA PHE A 86 15.50 1.05 8.43
C PHE A 86 14.44 0.00 8.81
N VAL A 87 13.37 -0.13 8.03
CA VAL A 87 12.32 -1.14 8.24
C VAL A 87 12.89 -2.56 8.26
N PHE A 88 13.81 -2.88 7.34
CA PHE A 88 14.50 -4.17 7.31
C PHE A 88 15.29 -4.42 8.60
N LEU A 89 16.08 -3.45 9.04
CA LEU A 89 16.86 -3.57 10.28
C LEU A 89 15.95 -3.67 11.52
N TRP A 90 14.86 -2.90 11.56
CA TRP A 90 13.88 -2.88 12.66
C TRP A 90 13.17 -4.23 12.84
N HIS A 91 12.80 -4.90 11.74
CA HIS A 91 12.13 -6.20 11.79
C HIS A 91 13.08 -7.40 11.95
N GLY A 92 14.40 -7.17 11.82
CA GLY A 92 15.43 -8.19 11.97
C GLY A 92 16.04 -8.64 10.64
N ILE A 93 17.34 -8.97 10.69
CA ILE A 93 18.18 -9.28 9.53
C ILE A 93 17.99 -10.74 9.10
N HIS A 94 16.86 -11.03 8.46
CA HIS A 94 16.55 -12.33 7.86
C HIS A 94 16.24 -12.21 6.37
N LEU A 95 16.55 -13.24 5.58
CA LEU A 95 16.31 -13.24 4.14
C LEU A 95 14.83 -13.02 3.78
N SER A 96 13.90 -13.58 4.56
CA SER A 96 12.46 -13.35 4.39
C SER A 96 12.08 -11.88 4.52
N ILE A 97 12.61 -11.20 5.55
CA ILE A 97 12.36 -9.78 5.81
C ILE A 97 13.04 -8.91 4.77
N PHE A 98 14.23 -9.29 4.30
CA PHE A 98 14.92 -8.62 3.20
C PHE A 98 14.07 -8.63 1.92
N ILE A 99 13.61 -9.82 1.49
CA ILE A 99 12.76 -9.97 0.30
C ILE A 99 11.45 -9.19 0.47
N TRP A 100 10.79 -9.30 1.63
CA TRP A 100 9.59 -8.53 1.93
C TRP A 100 9.83 -7.01 1.83
N SER A 101 10.93 -6.51 2.40
CA SER A 101 11.29 -5.08 2.37
C SER A 101 11.53 -4.58 0.94
N VAL A 102 12.25 -5.37 0.13
CA VAL A 102 12.50 -5.06 -1.29
C VAL A 102 11.19 -5.03 -2.08
N LEU A 103 10.32 -6.04 -1.93
CA LEU A 103 9.03 -6.08 -2.63
C LEU A 103 8.14 -4.88 -2.26
N ASN A 104 8.13 -4.49 -0.99
CA ASN A 104 7.37 -3.33 -0.55
C ASN A 104 7.96 -2.01 -1.06
N PHE A 105 9.29 -1.87 -1.07
CA PHE A 105 9.97 -0.73 -1.67
C PHE A 105 9.65 -0.60 -3.16
N LEU A 106 9.65 -1.71 -3.90
CA LEU A 106 9.27 -1.73 -5.32
C LEU A 106 7.82 -1.29 -5.50
N GLY A 107 6.88 -1.82 -4.70
CA GLY A 107 5.47 -1.42 -4.74
C GLY A 107 5.27 0.09 -4.50
N VAL A 108 5.93 0.65 -3.48
CA VAL A 108 5.90 2.09 -3.18
C VAL A 108 6.55 2.92 -4.29
N SER A 109 7.65 2.43 -4.87
CA SER A 109 8.37 3.11 -5.94
C SER A 109 7.57 3.17 -7.24
N LEU A 110 6.93 2.06 -7.62
CA LEU A 110 6.05 1.99 -8.79
C LEU A 110 4.88 2.98 -8.66
N VAL A 111 4.19 3.00 -7.52
CA VAL A 111 3.10 3.95 -7.27
C VAL A 111 3.62 5.40 -7.30
N SER A 112 4.79 5.66 -6.74
CA SER A 112 5.42 6.99 -6.74
C SER A 112 5.77 7.46 -8.16
N TYR A 113 6.26 6.56 -9.00
CA TYR A 113 6.51 6.81 -10.42
C TYR A 113 5.22 7.08 -11.17
N SER A 114 4.21 6.21 -11.05
CA SER A 114 2.90 6.38 -11.70
C SER A 114 2.20 7.69 -11.29
N THR A 115 2.31 8.07 -10.02
CA THR A 115 1.80 9.36 -9.53
C THR A 115 2.58 10.53 -10.14
N SER A 116 3.90 10.41 -10.30
CA SER A 116 4.70 11.48 -10.89
C SER A 116 4.43 11.61 -12.40
N LEU A 117 4.24 10.49 -13.10
CA LEU A 117 3.88 10.46 -14.52
C LEU A 117 2.50 11.06 -14.77
N SER A 118 1.49 10.70 -13.95
CA SER A 118 0.13 11.23 -14.08
C SER A 118 0.02 12.73 -13.80
N ASN A 119 0.94 13.29 -13.01
CA ASN A 119 1.01 14.73 -12.74
C ASN A 119 1.70 15.54 -13.85
N THR A 120 2.24 14.90 -14.90
CA THR A 120 2.83 15.63 -16.03
C THR A 120 1.74 16.26 -16.91
N SER A 121 2.01 17.46 -17.44
CA SER A 121 1.07 18.17 -18.34
C SER A 121 0.79 17.38 -19.62
N ALA A 122 1.81 16.69 -20.14
CA ALA A 122 1.69 15.81 -21.30
C ALA A 122 0.70 14.67 -21.04
N PHE A 123 0.85 13.94 -19.92
CA PHE A 123 -0.06 12.85 -19.59
C PHE A 123 -1.48 13.36 -19.32
N SER A 124 -1.64 14.45 -18.58
CA SER A 124 -2.97 15.01 -18.29
C SER A 124 -3.68 15.47 -19.57
N THR A 125 -2.95 16.07 -20.52
CA THR A 125 -3.51 16.47 -21.82
C THR A 125 -3.89 15.26 -22.66
N TRP A 126 -3.01 14.26 -22.73
CA TRP A 126 -3.29 13.00 -23.42
C TRP A 126 -4.51 12.28 -22.83
N GLN A 127 -4.57 12.17 -21.49
CA GLN A 127 -5.69 11.55 -20.78
C GLN A 127 -7.00 12.23 -21.14
N LYS A 128 -7.08 13.57 -21.00
CA LYS A 128 -8.31 14.33 -21.28
C LYS A 128 -8.78 14.22 -22.73
N ARG A 129 -7.85 14.00 -23.68
CA ARG A 129 -8.17 13.84 -25.11
C ARG A 129 -8.65 12.43 -25.46
N ASN A 130 -8.09 11.40 -24.80
CA ASN A 130 -8.28 10.01 -25.22
C ASN A 130 -9.18 9.17 -24.29
N LEU A 131 -9.35 9.58 -23.02
CA LEU A 131 -10.05 8.80 -22.02
C LEU A 131 -11.11 9.64 -21.30
N SER A 132 -12.34 9.10 -21.24
CA SER A 132 -13.35 9.59 -20.30
C SER A 132 -12.94 9.28 -18.86
N GLU A 133 -13.50 9.98 -17.88
CA GLU A 133 -13.25 9.72 -16.46
C GLU A 133 -13.53 8.26 -16.07
N ALA A 134 -14.58 7.66 -16.63
CA ALA A 134 -14.90 6.25 -16.40
C ALA A 134 -13.83 5.31 -16.96
N ASN A 135 -13.33 5.56 -18.17
CA ASN A 135 -12.28 4.74 -18.77
C ASN A 135 -10.92 4.97 -18.12
N TYR A 136 -10.63 6.18 -17.64
CA TYR A 136 -9.43 6.48 -16.87
C TYR A 136 -9.42 5.72 -15.52
N ARG A 137 -10.57 5.63 -14.85
CA ARG A 137 -10.72 4.78 -13.67
C ARG A 137 -10.47 3.30 -13.98
N ARG A 138 -11.05 2.77 -15.06
CA ARG A 138 -10.83 1.37 -15.50
C ARG A 138 -9.34 1.12 -15.79
N PHE A 139 -8.70 2.03 -16.51
CA PHE A 139 -7.26 1.98 -16.78
C PHE A 139 -6.44 1.97 -15.48
N THR A 140 -6.78 2.85 -14.52
CA THR A 140 -6.08 2.94 -13.24
C THR A 140 -6.23 1.66 -12.41
N ALA A 141 -7.42 1.06 -12.37
CA ALA A 141 -7.62 -0.26 -11.74
C ALA A 141 -6.78 -1.34 -12.41
N LEU A 142 -6.76 -1.37 -13.75
CA LEU A 142 -6.01 -2.37 -14.50
C LEU A 142 -4.50 -2.24 -14.25
N ALA A 143 -3.97 -1.01 -14.24
CA ALA A 143 -2.57 -0.75 -13.93
C ALA A 143 -2.21 -1.03 -12.46
N SER A 144 -3.17 -0.86 -11.53
CA SER A 144 -2.95 -1.11 -10.11
C SER A 144 -3.09 -2.58 -9.72
N ALA A 145 -3.81 -3.40 -10.49
CA ALA A 145 -4.08 -4.79 -10.14
C ALA A 145 -2.80 -5.65 -9.98
N PRO A 146 -1.77 -5.58 -10.86
CA PRO A 146 -0.51 -6.27 -10.65
C PRO A 146 0.23 -5.81 -9.39
N ILE A 147 0.18 -4.51 -9.10
CA ILE A 147 0.82 -3.92 -7.90
C ILE A 147 0.09 -4.40 -6.65
N PHE A 148 -1.24 -4.51 -6.70
CA PHE A 148 -2.04 -5.03 -5.61
C PHE A 148 -1.64 -6.48 -5.24
N ILE A 149 -1.36 -7.32 -6.24
CA ILE A 149 -0.91 -8.72 -6.05
C ILE A 149 0.43 -8.80 -5.30
N LEU A 150 1.32 -7.80 -5.43
CA LEU A 150 2.57 -7.74 -4.67
C LEU A 150 2.31 -7.75 -3.15
N GLY A 151 1.17 -7.22 -2.68
CA GLY A 151 0.77 -7.19 -1.27
C GLY A 151 0.69 -8.58 -0.67
N PRO A 152 -0.24 -9.42 -1.17
CA PRO A 152 -0.33 -10.81 -0.80
C PRO A 152 0.96 -11.61 -0.97
N ILE A 153 1.73 -11.39 -2.05
CA ILE A 153 3.02 -12.07 -2.27
C ILE A 153 4.03 -11.72 -1.19
N SER A 154 4.27 -10.43 -0.97
CA SER A 154 5.21 -9.95 0.05
C SER A 154 4.81 -10.43 1.45
N SER A 155 3.51 -10.47 1.74
CA SER A 155 2.98 -10.99 3.01
C SER A 155 3.37 -12.44 3.28
N PHE A 156 3.46 -13.30 2.25
CA PHE A 156 3.91 -14.69 2.45
C PHE A 156 5.36 -14.77 2.92
N TYR A 157 6.25 -13.95 2.37
CA TYR A 157 7.64 -13.88 2.84
C TYR A 157 7.71 -13.40 4.29
N PHE A 158 6.95 -12.36 4.63
CA PHE A 158 6.95 -11.78 5.97
C PHE A 158 6.41 -12.74 7.04
N PHE A 159 5.28 -13.40 6.78
CA PHE A 159 4.62 -14.24 7.79
C PHE A 159 5.05 -15.70 7.77
N SER A 160 5.32 -16.26 6.59
CA SER A 160 5.52 -17.71 6.41
C SER A 160 6.95 -18.08 6.00
N GLY A 161 7.83 -17.09 5.82
CA GLY A 161 9.22 -17.32 5.50
C GLY A 161 9.50 -17.57 4.01
N VAL A 162 10.79 -17.78 3.71
CA VAL A 162 11.31 -17.83 2.34
C VAL A 162 10.76 -19.01 1.55
N ASN A 163 10.67 -20.20 2.15
CA ASN A 163 10.22 -21.41 1.46
C ASN A 163 8.78 -21.26 0.95
N THR A 164 7.85 -20.85 1.80
CA THR A 164 6.45 -20.63 1.41
C THR A 164 6.31 -19.50 0.40
N GLY A 165 7.06 -18.40 0.57
CA GLY A 165 7.09 -17.30 -0.39
C GLY A 165 7.54 -17.75 -1.78
N ASN A 166 8.64 -18.50 -1.85
CA ASN A 166 9.17 -19.04 -3.10
C ASN A 166 8.21 -20.01 -3.77
N THR A 167 7.61 -20.95 -3.01
CA THR A 167 6.61 -21.87 -3.56
C THR A 167 5.46 -21.10 -4.21
N TYR A 168 4.97 -20.04 -3.58
CA TYR A 168 3.88 -19.25 -4.17
C TYR A 168 4.31 -18.52 -5.45
N VAL A 169 5.49 -17.90 -5.47
CA VAL A 169 6.02 -17.23 -6.67
C VAL A 169 6.23 -18.21 -7.82
N ILE A 170 6.82 -19.37 -7.54
CA ILE A 170 7.04 -20.43 -8.52
C ILE A 170 5.70 -20.94 -9.08
N GLN A 171 4.73 -21.22 -8.21
CA GLN A 171 3.41 -21.66 -8.61
C GLN A 171 2.67 -20.59 -9.41
N LEU A 172 2.83 -19.31 -9.09
CA LEU A 172 2.12 -18.24 -9.78
C LEU A 172 2.70 -17.95 -11.17
N PHE A 173 4.02 -17.92 -11.31
CA PHE A 173 4.66 -17.44 -12.54
C PHE A 173 5.21 -18.54 -13.46
N PHE A 174 5.50 -19.73 -12.93
CA PHE A 174 6.22 -20.77 -13.68
C PHE A 174 5.43 -22.07 -13.85
N ILE A 175 4.69 -22.51 -12.82
CA ILE A 175 3.98 -23.81 -12.86
C ILE A 175 2.49 -23.64 -13.15
N GLY A 176 1.87 -22.57 -12.62
CA GLY A 176 0.43 -22.39 -12.66
C GLY A 176 -0.14 -22.17 -14.06
N SER A 177 -1.42 -22.47 -14.21
CA SER A 177 -2.16 -22.20 -15.45
C SER A 177 -2.30 -20.69 -15.69
N TRP A 178 -2.20 -20.29 -16.97
CA TRP A 178 -2.50 -18.92 -17.42
C TRP A 178 -3.90 -18.46 -17.00
N THR A 179 -4.87 -19.38 -16.93
CA THR A 179 -6.24 -19.08 -16.45
C THR A 179 -6.25 -18.63 -15.00
N GLY A 180 -5.35 -19.17 -14.16
CA GLY A 180 -5.20 -18.77 -12.76
C GLY A 180 -4.68 -17.35 -12.61
N ILE A 181 -3.70 -16.96 -13.44
CA ILE A 181 -3.16 -15.59 -13.48
C ILE A 181 -4.23 -14.60 -13.95
N VAL A 182 -4.99 -14.94 -14.99
CA VAL A 182 -6.09 -14.10 -15.49
C VAL A 182 -7.17 -13.94 -14.42
N ALA A 183 -7.56 -15.03 -13.74
CA ALA A 183 -8.52 -14.97 -12.64
C ALA A 183 -8.00 -14.10 -11.48
N LEU A 184 -6.73 -14.24 -11.11
CA LEU A 184 -6.12 -13.43 -10.04
C LEU A 184 -6.07 -11.94 -10.40
N LEU A 185 -5.72 -11.61 -11.65
CA LEU A 185 -5.73 -10.24 -12.16
C LEU A 185 -7.15 -9.66 -12.18
N PHE A 186 -8.14 -10.45 -12.61
CA PHE A 186 -9.54 -10.04 -12.63
C PHE A 186 -10.06 -9.76 -11.21
N VAL A 187 -9.81 -10.66 -10.25
CA VAL A 187 -10.18 -10.43 -8.85
C VAL A 187 -9.48 -9.19 -8.30
N SER A 188 -8.18 -9.04 -8.56
CA SER A 188 -7.40 -7.88 -8.10
C SER A 188 -7.91 -6.57 -8.72
N TYR A 189 -8.31 -6.59 -9.98
CA TYR A 189 -8.95 -5.47 -10.67
C TYR A 189 -10.27 -5.09 -9.99
N CYS A 190 -11.13 -6.06 -9.69
CA CYS A 190 -12.38 -5.83 -8.97
C CYS A 190 -12.13 -5.23 -7.58
N MET A 191 -11.13 -5.72 -6.85
CA MET A 191 -10.74 -5.16 -5.55
C MET A 191 -10.24 -3.71 -5.67
N CYS A 192 -9.46 -3.41 -6.71
CA CYS A 192 -9.04 -2.03 -7.00
C CYS A 192 -10.25 -1.13 -7.29
N GLN A 193 -11.23 -1.60 -8.06
CA GLN A 193 -12.45 -0.86 -8.37
C GLN A 193 -13.27 -0.54 -7.12
N VAL A 194 -13.43 -1.52 -6.23
CA VAL A 194 -14.12 -1.35 -4.94
C VAL A 194 -13.36 -0.36 -4.06
N SER A 195 -12.05 -0.51 -3.92
CA SER A 195 -11.22 0.41 -3.13
C SER A 195 -11.30 1.85 -3.63
N MET A 196 -11.27 2.07 -4.95
CA MET A 196 -11.46 3.40 -5.53
C MET A 196 -12.86 3.98 -5.23
N GLU A 197 -13.93 3.17 -5.31
CA GLU A 197 -15.28 3.66 -4.98
C GLU A 197 -15.39 4.06 -3.51
N ILE A 198 -14.86 3.22 -2.62
CA ILE A 198 -14.88 3.47 -1.18
C ILE A 198 -14.13 4.78 -0.87
N LYS A 199 -12.97 5.02 -1.50
CA LYS A 199 -12.22 6.26 -1.33
C LYS A 199 -13.02 7.50 -1.78
N LEU A 200 -13.77 7.40 -2.88
CA LEU A 200 -14.66 8.47 -3.34
C LEU A 200 -15.84 8.68 -2.38
N TRP A 201 -16.44 7.59 -1.88
CA TRP A 201 -17.52 7.64 -0.92
C TRP A 201 -17.09 8.29 0.41
N GLU A 202 -15.92 7.92 0.93
CA GLU A 202 -15.33 8.53 2.13
C GLU A 202 -15.14 10.05 1.92
N LYS A 203 -14.57 10.45 0.77
CA LYS A 203 -14.40 11.88 0.44
C LYS A 203 -15.74 12.65 0.41
N ARG A 204 -16.78 12.07 -0.19
CA ARG A 204 -18.13 12.67 -0.24
C ARG A 204 -18.74 12.80 1.16
N ARG A 205 -18.57 11.78 1.99
CA ARG A 205 -19.06 11.78 3.39
C ARG A 205 -18.36 12.86 4.21
N ASP A 206 -17.04 12.96 4.13
CA ASP A 206 -16.25 13.93 4.89
C ASP A 206 -16.54 15.37 4.45
N GLN A 207 -16.86 15.60 3.16
CA GLN A 207 -17.31 16.90 2.67
C GLN A 207 -18.66 17.31 3.27
N LYS A 208 -19.62 16.37 3.36
CA LYS A 208 -20.92 16.63 3.99
C LYS A 208 -20.80 16.94 5.48
N LEU A 209 -19.90 16.27 6.20
CA LEU A 209 -19.66 16.53 7.62
C LEU A 209 -19.05 17.91 7.88
N LYS A 210 -18.32 18.48 6.92
CA LYS A 210 -17.72 19.82 7.04
C LYS A 210 -18.66 20.96 6.65
N SER A 211 -19.76 20.66 5.98
CA SER A 211 -20.79 21.65 5.60
C SER A 211 -21.86 21.84 6.68
N HIS A 212 -21.77 21.11 7.79
CA HIS A 212 -22.56 21.25 9.00
C HIS A 212 -21.65 21.71 10.14
#